data_AF-A0A931QL32-F1
#
_entry.id   AF-A0A931QL32-F1
#
_cell.length_a   1.000
_cell.length_b   1.000
_cell.length_c   1.000
_cell.angle_alpha   90.00
_cell.angle_beta   90.00
_cell.angle_gamma   90.00
#
_symmetry.space_group_name_H-M   'P 1'
#
loop_
_entity.id
_entity.type
_entity.pdbx_description
1 polymer ?
#
loop_
_entity_poly.entity_id
_entity_poly.type
_entity_poly.pdbx_seq_one_letter_code
_entity_poly.pdbx_strand_id
1 'polypeptide(L)'
;MLAEALARQKESEQLLGQVLIEMGAVSPDTISYVVRRQIEEIVFSLLTWTEGFFDFELGEVDLKDQIKFNTNEFLLPAGLDPQYLIMEGTRRLDERMRGEGAAAPVRATVDEAVPTPTLGASSRSQSAAAWVGAEGARLASLKSMFQELRLPSATAEVSLLVLRVASEVVNRAVLFLVRGDEVVGLGAFGVELSDGEPGDERVRRIRIPLREDSIFTYVVERKQAFKGTLRVNVRNAYLVDALGGMTPSEVLVIPMLCEGKAALILYGDNLPDDGPIGSTEALEIFVGQAGLAMEKALLERRIADLKRRIAGGEKPQESESRGIGESGNG
;
A
#
# COMPACT_ATOMS: atom_id res chain seq x y z
N MET A 1 -21.32 -6.02 -30.34
CA MET A 1 -19.94 -5.61 -30.00
C MET A 1 -19.79 -5.35 -28.49
N LEU A 2 -20.16 -4.20 -27.91
CA LEU A 2 -19.94 -3.96 -26.47
C LEU A 2 -20.80 -4.86 -25.54
N ALA A 3 -22.08 -5.03 -25.88
CA ALA A 3 -22.98 -5.92 -25.13
C ALA A 3 -22.57 -7.40 -25.20
N GLU A 4 -21.91 -7.78 -26.29
CA GLU A 4 -21.40 -9.13 -26.54
C GLU A 4 -20.09 -9.37 -25.77
N ALA A 5 -19.21 -8.36 -25.70
CA ALA A 5 -18.03 -8.37 -24.84
C ALA A 5 -18.38 -8.43 -23.34
N LEU A 6 -19.43 -7.72 -22.90
CA LEU A 6 -19.92 -7.78 -21.52
C LEU A 6 -20.56 -9.14 -21.16
N ALA A 7 -21.24 -9.79 -22.11
CA ALA A 7 -21.77 -11.13 -21.92
C ALA A 7 -20.63 -12.15 -21.78
N ARG A 8 -19.60 -12.05 -22.63
CA ARG A 8 -18.42 -12.91 -22.62
C ARG A 8 -17.53 -12.69 -21.38
N GLN A 9 -17.46 -11.46 -20.87
CA GLN A 9 -16.80 -11.14 -19.60
C GLN A 9 -17.44 -11.88 -18.42
N LYS A 10 -18.78 -11.93 -18.36
CA LYS A 10 -19.50 -12.60 -17.27
C LYS A 10 -19.28 -14.11 -17.22
N GLU A 11 -18.92 -14.72 -18.35
CA GLU A 11 -18.67 -16.16 -18.46
C GLU A 11 -17.20 -16.55 -18.31
N SER A 12 -16.25 -15.61 -18.48
CA SER A 12 -14.81 -15.91 -18.60
C SER A 12 -13.92 -15.37 -17.49
N GLU A 13 -14.46 -14.54 -16.56
CA GLU A 13 -13.68 -13.77 -15.57
C GLU A 13 -12.53 -12.92 -16.17
N GLN A 14 -12.46 -12.79 -17.50
CA GLN A 14 -11.45 -11.98 -18.19
C GLN A 14 -11.77 -10.49 -18.08
N LEU A 15 -10.74 -9.64 -18.16
CA LEU A 15 -10.93 -8.20 -18.17
C LEU A 15 -11.59 -7.74 -19.47
N LEU A 16 -12.56 -6.82 -19.38
CA LEU A 16 -13.34 -6.35 -20.54
C LEU A 16 -12.46 -5.79 -21.67
N GLY A 17 -11.34 -5.14 -21.34
CA GLY A 17 -10.38 -4.63 -22.32
C GLY A 17 -9.72 -5.73 -23.15
N GLN A 18 -9.40 -6.87 -22.54
CA GLN A 18 -8.80 -8.03 -23.22
C GLN A 18 -9.80 -8.67 -24.18
N VAL A 19 -11.05 -8.83 -23.73
CA VAL A 19 -12.15 -9.33 -24.57
C VAL A 19 -12.37 -8.43 -25.79
N LEU A 20 -12.28 -7.10 -25.62
CA LEU A 20 -12.44 -6.15 -26.72
C LEU A 20 -11.27 -6.17 -27.73
N ILE A 21 -10.04 -6.44 -27.27
CA ILE A 21 -8.86 -6.59 -28.14
C ILE A 21 -8.92 -7.92 -28.90
N GLU A 22 -9.23 -9.02 -28.22
CA GLU A 22 -9.36 -10.36 -28.83
C GLU A 22 -10.47 -10.42 -29.89
N MET A 23 -11.55 -9.67 -29.68
CA MET A 23 -12.63 -9.50 -30.66
C MET A 23 -12.24 -8.59 -31.83
N GLY A 24 -11.04 -7.99 -31.83
CA GLY A 24 -10.58 -7.03 -32.84
C GLY A 24 -11.36 -5.71 -32.84
N ALA A 25 -12.12 -5.44 -31.79
CA ALA A 25 -13.01 -4.28 -31.71
C ALA A 25 -12.26 -2.99 -31.35
N VAL A 26 -11.15 -3.10 -30.61
CA VAL A 26 -10.37 -1.96 -30.10
C VAL A 26 -8.88 -2.31 -30.11
N SER A 27 -8.02 -1.33 -30.43
CA SER A 27 -6.56 -1.52 -30.34
C SER A 27 -6.06 -1.42 -28.90
N PRO A 28 -4.93 -2.06 -28.55
CA PRO A 28 -4.30 -1.91 -27.23
C PRO A 28 -4.04 -0.45 -26.84
N ASP A 29 -3.57 0.38 -27.78
CA ASP A 29 -3.31 1.81 -27.55
C ASP A 29 -4.57 2.59 -27.17
N THR A 30 -5.70 2.23 -27.77
CA THR A 30 -6.99 2.87 -27.48
C THR A 30 -7.46 2.52 -26.07
N ILE A 31 -7.27 1.27 -25.64
CA ILE A 31 -7.54 0.85 -24.26
C ILE A 31 -6.64 1.63 -23.29
N SER A 32 -5.32 1.69 -23.53
CA SER A 32 -4.41 2.46 -22.67
C SER A 32 -4.78 3.94 -22.57
N TYR A 33 -5.21 4.56 -23.68
CA TYR A 33 -5.68 5.95 -23.68
C TYR A 33 -6.93 6.16 -22.83
N VAL A 34 -7.95 5.30 -22.99
CA VAL A 34 -9.22 5.41 -22.25
C VAL A 34 -8.99 5.20 -20.75
N VAL A 35 -8.13 4.26 -20.39
CA VAL A 35 -7.79 3.94 -19.01
C VAL A 35 -7.05 5.09 -18.34
N ARG A 36 -6.06 5.67 -19.03
CA ARG A 36 -5.36 6.88 -18.57
C ARG A 36 -6.35 8.00 -18.28
N ARG A 37 -7.27 8.26 -19.22
CA ARG A 37 -8.32 9.28 -19.05
C ARG A 37 -9.24 9.00 -17.88
N GLN A 38 -9.64 7.74 -17.69
CA GLN A 38 -10.50 7.36 -16.57
C GLN A 38 -9.79 7.55 -15.22
N ILE A 39 -8.51 7.20 -15.12
CA ILE A 39 -7.73 7.42 -13.89
C ILE A 39 -7.59 8.93 -13.64
N GLU A 40 -7.26 9.73 -14.65
CA GLU A 40 -7.21 11.19 -14.55
C GLU A 40 -8.53 11.77 -14.04
N GLU A 41 -9.68 11.36 -14.60
CA GLU A 41 -11.00 11.83 -14.17
C GLU A 41 -11.31 11.47 -12.72
N ILE A 42 -10.99 10.25 -12.30
CA ILE A 42 -11.16 9.80 -10.90
C ILE A 42 -10.27 10.63 -9.97
N VAL A 43 -8.98 10.78 -10.31
CA VAL A 43 -8.02 11.55 -9.51
C VAL A 43 -8.46 13.01 -9.38
N PHE A 44 -8.88 13.65 -10.47
CA PHE A 44 -9.38 15.03 -10.42
C PHE A 44 -10.67 15.16 -9.62
N SER A 45 -11.55 14.15 -9.68
CA SER A 45 -12.73 14.11 -8.82
C SER A 45 -12.35 14.01 -7.35
N LEU A 46 -11.35 13.20 -6.99
CA LEU A 46 -10.91 13.07 -5.60
C LEU A 46 -10.39 14.40 -5.02
N LEU A 47 -9.71 15.21 -5.84
CA LEU A 47 -9.21 16.52 -5.39
C LEU A 47 -10.34 17.53 -5.04
N THR A 48 -11.59 17.29 -5.48
CA THR A 48 -12.75 18.12 -5.07
C THR A 48 -13.36 17.70 -3.73
N TRP A 49 -13.00 16.54 -3.19
CA TRP A 49 -13.64 16.03 -1.99
C TRP A 49 -13.09 16.74 -0.74
N THR A 50 -13.99 17.25 0.10
CA THR A 50 -13.64 17.89 1.39
C THR A 50 -13.54 16.89 2.53
N GLU A 51 -14.21 15.75 2.39
CA GLU A 51 -14.22 14.61 3.30
C GLU A 51 -14.54 13.33 2.51
N GLY A 52 -14.05 12.18 2.95
CA GLY A 52 -14.30 10.91 2.27
C GLY A 52 -13.77 9.71 3.07
N PHE A 53 -14.39 8.56 2.84
CA PHE A 53 -13.91 7.27 3.34
C PHE A 53 -13.39 6.51 2.13
N PHE A 54 -12.10 6.16 2.17
CA PHE A 54 -11.48 5.32 1.17
C PHE A 54 -11.48 3.88 1.67
N ASP A 55 -11.78 2.94 0.78
CA ASP A 55 -11.77 1.51 1.06
C ASP A 55 -11.01 0.79 -0.07
N PHE A 56 -9.82 0.25 0.22
CA PHE A 56 -9.01 -0.48 -0.76
C PHE A 56 -9.44 -1.94 -0.84
N GLU A 57 -10.24 -2.31 -1.84
CA GLU A 57 -10.43 -3.71 -2.20
C GLU A 57 -9.31 -4.19 -3.12
N LEU A 58 -8.29 -4.86 -2.58
CA LEU A 58 -7.39 -5.69 -3.39
C LEU A 58 -8.16 -6.91 -3.89
N GLY A 59 -8.17 -7.12 -5.21
CA GLY A 59 -8.50 -8.41 -5.80
C GLY A 59 -7.75 -9.52 -5.08
N GLU A 60 -8.47 -10.58 -4.73
CA GLU A 60 -8.13 -11.54 -3.68
C GLU A 60 -6.66 -11.97 -3.68
N VAL A 61 -5.92 -11.51 -2.67
CA VAL A 61 -4.67 -12.14 -2.27
C VAL A 61 -5.05 -13.28 -1.33
N ASP A 62 -5.49 -14.42 -1.89
CA ASP A 62 -5.77 -15.60 -1.09
C ASP A 62 -4.45 -16.10 -0.49
N LEU A 63 -4.25 -15.75 0.79
CA LEU A 63 -3.05 -16.09 1.57
C LEU A 63 -2.90 -17.60 1.82
N LYS A 64 -3.80 -18.43 1.27
CA LYS A 64 -3.73 -19.88 1.45
C LYS A 64 -3.31 -20.67 0.24
N ASP A 65 -3.54 -20.23 -0.99
CA ASP A 65 -2.98 -20.82 -2.21
C ASP A 65 -3.47 -20.01 -3.41
N GLN A 66 -2.57 -19.68 -4.33
CA GLN A 66 -2.84 -19.06 -5.65
C GLN A 66 -3.24 -17.58 -5.66
N ILE A 67 -2.33 -16.75 -6.19
CA ILE A 67 -2.70 -15.46 -6.81
C ILE A 67 -2.04 -15.45 -8.16
N LYS A 68 -2.76 -16.00 -9.14
CA LYS A 68 -2.51 -15.77 -10.56
C LYS A 68 -3.39 -14.59 -10.98
N PHE A 69 -2.95 -13.38 -10.67
CA PHE A 69 -3.41 -12.20 -11.39
C PHE A 69 -2.19 -11.45 -11.88
N ASN A 70 -1.91 -11.54 -13.18
CA ASN A 70 -0.91 -10.71 -13.83
C ASN A 70 -1.50 -9.31 -14.00
N THR A 71 -1.43 -8.49 -12.94
CA THR A 71 -1.75 -7.06 -13.00
C THR A 71 -0.86 -6.30 -13.99
N ASN A 72 0.23 -6.93 -14.46
CA ASN A 72 1.16 -6.40 -15.44
C ASN A 72 0.57 -6.22 -16.85
N GLU A 73 -0.56 -6.87 -17.19
CA GLU A 73 -1.14 -6.77 -18.54
C GLU A 73 -1.92 -5.45 -18.76
N PHE A 74 -2.06 -4.63 -17.72
CA PHE A 74 -2.83 -3.37 -17.76
C PHE A 74 -2.15 -2.19 -17.05
N LEU A 75 -0.90 -2.36 -16.59
CA LEU A 75 -0.11 -1.20 -16.20
C LEU A 75 0.06 -0.32 -17.44
N LEU A 76 -0.32 0.95 -17.35
CA LEU A 76 0.08 1.95 -18.34
C LEU A 76 1.60 1.79 -18.50
N PRO A 77 2.14 1.42 -19.67
CA PRO A 77 3.56 1.04 -19.79
C PRO A 77 4.53 2.13 -19.34
N ALA A 78 4.08 3.39 -19.34
CA ALA A 78 4.83 4.56 -18.88
C ALA A 78 4.38 5.08 -17.50
N GLY A 79 3.42 4.43 -16.84
CA GLY A 79 2.77 4.93 -15.64
C GLY A 79 2.01 6.24 -15.85
N LEU A 80 1.65 6.87 -14.73
CA LEU A 80 1.12 8.23 -14.67
C LEU A 80 2.11 9.07 -13.87
N ASP A 81 2.38 10.29 -14.33
CA ASP A 81 3.18 11.25 -13.57
C ASP A 81 2.32 11.90 -12.49
N PRO A 82 2.57 11.62 -11.19
CA PRO A 82 1.79 12.20 -10.11
C PRO A 82 1.92 13.74 -10.06
N GLN A 83 3.07 14.31 -10.43
CA GLN A 83 3.27 15.76 -10.40
C GLN A 83 2.40 16.44 -11.45
N TYR A 84 2.32 15.88 -12.66
CA TYR A 84 1.41 16.35 -13.69
C TYR A 84 -0.05 16.26 -13.23
N LEU A 85 -0.47 15.13 -12.64
CA LEU A 85 -1.84 14.95 -12.15
C LEU A 85 -2.20 15.96 -11.06
N ILE A 86 -1.29 16.23 -10.12
CA ILE A 86 -1.56 17.23 -9.07
C ILE A 86 -1.63 18.63 -9.67
N MET A 87 -0.67 19.02 -10.50
CA MET A 87 -0.63 20.36 -11.10
C MET A 87 -1.84 20.63 -12.00
N GLU A 88 -2.17 19.68 -12.88
CA GLU A 88 -3.32 19.77 -13.78
C GLU A 88 -4.63 19.72 -13.00
N GLY A 89 -4.70 18.95 -11.91
CA GLY A 89 -5.86 18.89 -11.02
C GLY A 89 -6.11 20.20 -10.29
N THR A 90 -5.06 20.80 -9.72
CA THR A 90 -5.14 22.14 -9.09
C THR A 90 -5.54 23.20 -10.11
N ARG A 91 -4.99 23.17 -11.33
CA ARG A 91 -5.37 24.10 -12.41
C ARG A 91 -6.87 24.00 -12.74
N ARG A 92 -7.40 22.78 -12.89
CA ARG A 92 -8.83 22.55 -13.18
C ARG A 92 -9.74 22.96 -12.01
N LEU A 93 -9.30 22.74 -10.77
CA LEU A 93 -10.00 23.20 -9.57
C LEU A 93 -10.06 24.74 -9.51
N ASP A 94 -8.93 25.41 -9.73
CA ASP A 94 -8.86 26.87 -9.75
C ASP A 94 -9.73 27.47 -10.88
N GLU A 95 -9.76 26.83 -12.04
CA GLU A 95 -10.62 27.22 -13.16
C GLU A 95 -12.12 27.05 -12.85
N ARG A 96 -12.50 25.97 -12.15
CA ARG A 96 -13.89 25.77 -11.68
C ARG A 96 -14.27 26.76 -10.57
N MET A 97 -13.39 26.98 -9.59
CA MET A 97 -13.59 27.98 -8.52
C MET A 97 -13.66 29.41 -9.06
N ARG A 98 -13.01 29.70 -10.19
CA ARG A 98 -13.14 30.99 -10.89
C ARG A 98 -14.40 31.09 -11.75
N GLY A 99 -14.93 29.96 -12.24
CA GLY A 99 -16.18 29.88 -13.00
C GLY A 99 -17.46 29.98 -12.14
N GLU A 100 -17.36 29.61 -10.86
CA GLU A 100 -18.44 29.69 -9.87
C GLU A 100 -18.21 30.86 -8.89
N GLY A 101 -18.56 32.09 -9.31
CA GLY A 101 -18.93 33.20 -8.41
C GLY A 101 -18.09 33.50 -7.16
N ALA A 102 -16.93 34.15 -7.35
CA ALA A 102 -16.28 35.18 -6.50
C ALA A 102 -15.96 34.94 -5.00
N ALA A 103 -14.66 34.98 -4.69
CA ALA A 103 -14.08 35.98 -3.78
C ALA A 103 -12.64 36.33 -4.21
N ALA A 104 -12.33 37.62 -4.30
CA ALA A 104 -11.00 38.11 -4.66
C ALA A 104 -9.92 37.64 -3.67
N PRO A 105 -8.65 37.47 -4.10
CA PRO A 105 -7.59 37.13 -3.18
C PRO A 105 -7.43 38.29 -2.20
N VAL A 106 -7.52 37.99 -0.90
CA VAL A 106 -7.08 38.90 0.15
C VAL A 106 -5.58 39.07 -0.05
N ARG A 107 -5.20 40.18 -0.70
CA ARG A 107 -3.84 40.71 -0.65
C ARG A 107 -3.54 41.00 0.81
N ALA A 108 -2.67 40.19 1.42
CA ALA A 108 -1.96 40.64 2.61
C ALA A 108 -1.16 41.87 2.20
N THR A 109 -1.55 43.04 2.71
CA THR A 109 -0.80 44.28 2.57
C THR A 109 0.55 44.08 3.26
N VAL A 110 1.61 44.01 2.48
CA VAL A 110 2.96 44.32 2.95
C VAL A 110 2.97 45.81 3.26
N ASP A 111 2.79 46.15 4.54
CA ASP A 111 3.10 47.49 5.04
C ASP A 111 4.59 47.50 5.38
N GLU A 112 5.32 48.27 4.59
CA GLU A 112 6.76 48.46 4.67
C GLU A 112 7.03 49.47 5.80
N ALA A 113 7.52 48.98 6.93
CA ALA A 113 8.20 49.82 7.92
C ALA A 113 9.44 49.08 8.39
N VAL A 114 10.58 49.47 7.81
CA VAL A 114 11.92 49.17 8.33
C VAL A 114 12.10 49.91 9.66
N PRO A 115 12.53 49.20 10.71
CA PRO A 115 13.50 49.81 11.60
C PRO A 115 14.74 48.91 11.70
N THR A 116 15.87 49.45 11.27
CA THR A 116 17.16 49.05 11.80
C THR A 116 17.25 49.58 13.24
N PRO A 117 17.46 48.72 14.24
CA PRO A 117 18.58 49.01 15.14
C PRO A 117 19.34 47.76 15.61
N THR A 118 20.66 47.85 15.39
CA THR A 118 21.71 47.65 16.40
C THR A 118 21.78 46.33 17.18
N LEU A 119 22.88 45.61 16.90
CA LEU A 119 23.44 44.51 17.68
C LEU A 119 23.43 44.78 19.20
N GLY A 120 22.86 43.85 19.96
CA GLY A 120 22.91 43.84 21.43
C GLY A 120 22.47 42.49 21.98
N ALA A 121 23.46 41.67 22.34
CA ALA A 121 23.44 40.38 23.03
C ALA A 121 22.12 39.91 23.72
N SER A 122 21.62 38.74 23.33
CA SER A 122 21.18 37.64 24.22
C SER A 122 20.41 36.54 23.45
N SER A 123 21.13 35.70 22.71
CA SER A 123 20.58 34.46 22.14
C SER A 123 20.62 33.33 23.17
N ARG A 124 19.54 33.10 23.93
CA ARG A 124 19.42 31.84 24.70
C ARG A 124 17.99 31.39 25.06
N SER A 125 16.97 31.72 24.27
CA SER A 125 15.59 31.30 24.62
C SER A 125 14.63 31.05 23.45
N GLN A 126 15.11 30.88 22.21
CA GLN A 126 14.24 30.50 21.08
C GLN A 126 14.30 29.01 20.70
N SER A 127 15.17 28.21 21.34
CA SER A 127 15.34 26.79 21.01
C SER A 127 14.48 25.84 21.85
N ALA A 128 13.50 26.31 22.64
CA ALA A 128 12.63 25.41 23.41
C ALA A 128 11.24 25.28 22.76
N ALA A 129 10.67 26.36 22.23
CA ALA A 129 9.33 26.37 21.65
C ALA A 129 9.24 25.62 20.30
N ALA A 130 10.29 25.68 19.48
CA ALA A 130 10.34 24.96 18.20
C ALA A 130 10.45 23.43 18.38
N TRP A 131 11.10 22.97 19.45
CA TRP A 131 11.27 21.54 19.74
C TRP A 131 9.98 20.92 20.29
N VAL A 132 9.25 21.64 21.15
CA VAL A 132 7.95 21.17 21.69
C VAL A 132 6.86 21.12 20.60
N GLY A 133 6.91 22.02 19.61
CA GLY A 133 5.97 22.03 18.48
C GLY A 133 6.17 20.86 17.51
N ALA A 134 7.43 20.51 17.21
CA ALA A 134 7.76 19.39 16.32
C ALA A 134 7.38 18.03 16.94
N GLU A 135 7.65 17.85 18.24
CA GLU A 135 7.26 16.65 18.99
C GLU A 135 5.72 16.47 19.03
N GLY A 136 4.99 17.56 19.27
CA GLY A 136 3.53 17.56 19.30
C GLY A 136 2.88 17.27 17.96
N ALA A 137 3.43 17.82 16.86
CA ALA A 137 3.00 17.50 15.50
C ALA A 137 3.29 16.04 15.13
N ARG A 138 4.47 15.52 15.50
CA ARG A 138 4.85 14.12 15.27
C ARG A 138 3.94 13.16 16.04
N LEU A 139 3.60 13.47 17.29
CA LEU A 139 2.67 12.67 18.11
C LEU A 139 1.23 12.74 17.59
N ALA A 140 0.78 13.90 17.12
CA ALA A 140 -0.55 14.05 16.49
C ALA A 140 -0.64 13.24 15.19
N SER A 141 0.42 13.27 14.36
CA SER A 141 0.54 12.48 13.14
C SER A 141 0.50 10.97 13.45
N LEU A 142 1.31 10.51 14.40
CA LEU A 142 1.31 9.12 14.86
C LEU A 142 -0.06 8.69 15.41
N LYS A 143 -0.75 9.57 16.15
CA LYS A 143 -2.09 9.33 16.69
C LYS A 143 -3.15 9.22 15.59
N SER A 144 -3.05 10.03 14.53
CA SER A 144 -3.92 9.91 13.35
C SER A 144 -3.71 8.57 12.65
N MET A 145 -2.45 8.16 12.46
CA MET A 145 -2.11 6.88 11.84
C MET A 145 -2.60 5.68 12.69
N PHE A 146 -2.52 5.77 14.02
CA PHE A 146 -3.12 4.77 14.91
C PHE A 146 -4.65 4.71 14.82
N GLN A 147 -5.32 5.80 14.46
CA GLN A 147 -6.77 5.81 14.25
C GLN A 147 -7.16 5.17 12.91
N GLU A 148 -6.36 5.36 11.85
CA GLU A 148 -6.52 4.68 10.56
C GLU A 148 -6.43 3.15 10.72
N LEU A 149 -5.51 2.64 11.56
CA LEU A 149 -5.41 1.20 11.87
C LEU A 149 -6.62 0.61 12.61
N ARG A 150 -7.59 1.41 13.08
CA ARG A 150 -8.77 0.90 13.80
C ARG A 150 -9.85 0.34 12.88
N LEU A 151 -9.83 0.70 11.59
CA LEU A 151 -10.79 0.27 10.58
C LEU A 151 -10.09 -0.21 9.29
N PRO A 152 -9.10 -1.10 9.32
CA PRO A 152 -8.51 -1.60 8.09
C PRO A 152 -9.46 -2.60 7.45
N SER A 153 -9.94 -2.31 6.25
CA SER A 153 -10.74 -3.24 5.45
C SER A 153 -9.86 -4.24 4.70
N ALA A 154 -8.58 -3.89 4.47
CA ALA A 154 -7.66 -4.69 3.66
C ALA A 154 -6.18 -4.66 4.09
N THR A 155 -5.46 -5.74 3.78
CA THR A 155 -4.01 -5.90 4.01
C THR A 155 -3.14 -4.85 3.30
N ALA A 156 -3.61 -4.28 2.18
CA ALA A 156 -2.91 -3.20 1.47
C ALA A 156 -2.81 -1.92 2.28
N GLU A 157 -3.88 -1.52 2.95
CA GLU A 157 -3.93 -0.27 3.71
C GLU A 157 -2.95 -0.31 4.87
N VAL A 158 -2.94 -1.45 5.58
CA VAL A 158 -1.98 -1.72 6.66
C VAL A 158 -0.54 -1.69 6.12
N SER A 159 -0.30 -2.27 4.95
CA SER A 159 1.04 -2.30 4.32
C SER A 159 1.55 -0.90 3.95
N LEU A 160 0.72 -0.09 3.31
CA LEU A 160 1.07 1.28 2.92
C LEU A 160 1.27 2.19 4.13
N LEU A 161 0.42 2.04 5.15
CA LEU A 161 0.53 2.84 6.36
C LEU A 161 1.79 2.49 7.15
N VAL A 162 2.18 1.22 7.20
CA VAL A 162 3.46 0.80 7.80
C VAL A 162 4.64 1.43 7.07
N LEU A 163 4.65 1.41 5.73
CA LEU A 163 5.70 2.07 4.95
C LEU A 163 5.73 3.59 5.19
N ARG A 164 4.55 4.24 5.30
CA ARG A 164 4.44 5.67 5.62
C ARG A 164 5.00 6.01 7.02
N VAL A 165 4.72 5.20 8.04
CA VAL A 165 5.31 5.42 9.37
C VAL A 165 6.81 5.16 9.34
N ALA A 166 7.25 4.15 8.59
CA ALA A 166 8.66 3.83 8.47
C ALA A 166 9.47 4.96 7.81
N SER A 167 8.91 5.73 6.88
CA SER A 167 9.60 6.87 6.26
C SER A 167 9.92 8.01 7.22
N GLU A 168 9.32 8.03 8.42
CA GLU A 168 9.67 8.97 9.50
C GLU A 168 10.87 8.53 10.32
N VAL A 169 11.35 7.29 10.14
CA VAL A 169 12.39 6.64 10.96
C VAL A 169 13.61 6.24 10.14
N VAL A 170 13.40 5.81 8.90
CA VAL A 170 14.45 5.36 7.98
C VAL A 170 14.30 6.04 6.61
N ASN A 171 15.41 6.22 5.90
CA ASN A 171 15.39 6.83 4.56
C ASN A 171 14.89 5.87 3.48
N ARG A 172 15.12 4.57 3.68
CA ARG A 172 14.77 3.51 2.74
C ARG A 172 14.15 2.34 3.48
N ALA A 173 13.00 1.86 3.02
CA ALA A 173 12.38 0.67 3.58
C ALA A 173 11.72 -0.20 2.52
N VAL A 174 11.65 -1.49 2.83
CA VAL A 174 11.04 -2.52 1.99
C VAL A 174 10.16 -3.39 2.86
N LEU A 175 8.92 -3.59 2.42
CA LEU A 175 7.99 -4.51 3.06
C LEU A 175 7.99 -5.83 2.30
N PHE A 176 8.12 -6.91 3.06
CA PHE A 176 8.14 -8.28 2.54
C PHE A 176 6.98 -9.11 3.08
N LEU A 177 6.46 -10.00 2.23
CA LEU A 177 5.51 -11.06 2.58
C LEU A 177 6.27 -12.34 2.90
N VAL A 178 5.89 -13.00 4.00
CA VAL A 178 6.30 -14.38 4.29
C VAL A 178 5.29 -15.32 3.64
N ARG A 179 5.74 -16.12 2.66
CA ARG A 179 4.91 -17.08 1.94
C ARG A 179 5.57 -18.45 1.96
N GLY A 180 4.90 -19.44 2.57
CA GLY A 180 5.44 -20.79 2.63
C GLY A 180 6.81 -20.82 3.32
N ASP A 181 7.84 -21.12 2.55
CA ASP A 181 9.25 -21.16 2.99
C ASP A 181 10.13 -20.10 2.31
N GLU A 182 9.54 -19.02 1.82
CA GLU A 182 10.26 -17.89 1.24
C GLU A 182 9.69 -16.54 1.67
N VAL A 183 10.51 -15.51 1.48
CA VAL A 183 10.19 -14.10 1.68
C VAL A 183 10.18 -13.39 0.33
N VAL A 184 9.12 -12.63 0.09
CA VAL A 184 8.80 -12.01 -1.20
C VAL A 184 8.61 -10.51 -1.02
N GLY A 185 9.26 -9.67 -1.83
CA GLY A 185 9.06 -8.22 -1.76
C GLY A 185 7.64 -7.82 -2.19
N LEU A 186 7.01 -6.90 -1.46
CA LEU A 186 5.68 -6.35 -1.75
C LEU A 186 5.75 -4.92 -2.30
N GLY A 187 6.52 -4.06 -1.64
CA GLY A 187 6.65 -2.64 -1.98
C GLY A 187 7.73 -1.96 -1.13
N ALA A 188 8.13 -0.77 -1.54
CA ALA A 188 9.21 -0.05 -0.91
C ALA A 188 9.03 1.48 -0.99
N PHE A 189 9.92 2.20 -0.30
CA PHE A 189 10.22 3.59 -0.59
C PHE A 189 11.73 3.83 -0.43
N GLY A 190 12.25 4.88 -1.07
CA GLY A 190 13.66 5.25 -0.98
C GLY A 190 14.63 4.29 -1.68
N VAL A 191 14.12 3.35 -2.49
CA VAL A 191 14.95 2.43 -3.29
C VAL A 191 15.23 3.07 -4.65
N GLU A 192 16.42 3.65 -4.80
CA GLU A 192 16.90 4.21 -6.06
C GLU A 192 17.99 3.31 -6.66
N LEU A 193 17.79 2.87 -7.90
CA LEU A 193 18.71 1.98 -8.60
C LEU A 193 19.47 2.73 -9.68
N SER A 194 20.77 2.44 -9.81
CA SER A 194 21.65 3.13 -10.76
C SER A 194 21.38 2.77 -12.23
N ASP A 195 20.63 1.71 -12.50
CA ASP A 195 20.29 1.21 -13.84
C ASP A 195 18.99 1.83 -14.41
N GLY A 196 18.34 2.73 -13.67
CA GLY A 196 17.11 3.42 -14.08
C GLY A 196 15.84 2.58 -13.96
N GLU A 197 15.93 1.37 -13.42
CA GLU A 197 14.75 0.56 -13.10
C GLU A 197 14.00 1.16 -11.90
N PRO A 198 12.65 1.25 -11.92
CA PRO A 198 11.88 1.63 -10.75
C PRO A 198 12.15 0.67 -9.58
N GLY A 199 12.54 1.20 -8.42
CA GLY A 199 12.90 0.40 -7.24
C GLY A 199 11.80 -0.58 -6.79
N ASP A 200 10.53 -0.19 -6.93
CA ASP A 200 9.39 -1.05 -6.60
C ASP A 200 9.30 -2.31 -7.47
N GLU A 201 9.64 -2.22 -8.76
CA GLU A 201 9.62 -3.36 -9.67
C GLU A 201 10.73 -4.36 -9.32
N ARG A 202 11.90 -3.85 -8.96
CA ARG A 202 13.02 -4.67 -8.49
C ARG A 202 12.68 -5.39 -7.20
N VAL A 203 12.12 -4.64 -6.24
CA VAL A 203 11.73 -5.15 -4.93
C VAL A 203 10.74 -6.30 -5.07
N ARG A 204 9.72 -6.16 -5.92
CA ARG A 204 8.73 -7.22 -6.17
C ARG A 204 9.31 -8.51 -6.76
N ARG A 205 10.52 -8.46 -7.32
CA ARG A 205 11.25 -9.63 -7.83
C ARG A 205 12.15 -10.29 -6.78
N ILE A 206 12.36 -9.68 -5.63
CA ILE A 206 13.16 -10.26 -4.54
C ILE A 206 12.45 -11.52 -4.02
N ARG A 207 13.19 -12.62 -3.96
CA ARG A 207 12.79 -13.91 -3.37
C ARG A 207 13.92 -14.44 -2.51
N ILE A 208 13.68 -14.65 -1.22
CA ILE A 208 14.70 -15.15 -0.27
C ILE A 208 14.15 -16.36 0.48
N PRO A 209 14.72 -17.57 0.29
CA PRO A 209 14.30 -18.76 1.02
C PRO A 209 14.56 -18.65 2.53
N LEU A 210 13.58 -19.05 3.34
CA LEU A 210 13.67 -19.14 4.81
C LEU A 210 14.40 -20.39 5.30
N ARG A 211 14.71 -21.34 4.41
CA ARG A 211 15.53 -22.53 4.73
C ARG A 211 17.03 -22.24 4.78
N GLU A 212 17.42 -21.04 4.35
CA GLU A 212 18.81 -20.62 4.28
C GLU A 212 19.07 -19.49 5.28
N ASP A 213 20.31 -19.37 5.74
CA ASP A 213 20.67 -18.32 6.70
C ASP A 213 20.52 -16.93 6.07
N SER A 214 19.73 -16.09 6.72
CA SER A 214 19.43 -14.72 6.29
C SER A 214 18.93 -13.91 7.49
N ILE A 215 18.91 -12.59 7.34
CA ILE A 215 18.30 -11.71 8.34
C ILE A 215 16.81 -12.00 8.53
N PHE A 216 16.12 -12.42 7.46
CA PHE A 216 14.71 -12.78 7.51
C PHE A 216 14.48 -14.05 8.33
N THR A 217 15.28 -15.09 8.12
CA THR A 217 15.22 -16.33 8.91
C THR A 217 15.41 -16.02 10.40
N TYR A 218 16.39 -15.17 10.73
CA TYR A 218 16.65 -14.72 12.11
C TYR A 218 15.43 -14.08 12.78
N VAL A 219 14.77 -13.12 12.11
CA VAL A 219 13.62 -12.41 12.71
C VAL A 219 12.34 -13.24 12.71
N VAL A 220 12.15 -14.13 11.74
CA VAL A 220 11.02 -15.06 11.69
C VAL A 220 11.10 -16.08 12.82
N GLU A 221 12.28 -16.65 13.08
CA GLU A 221 12.48 -17.63 14.16
C GLU A 221 12.36 -16.99 15.54
N ARG A 222 13.01 -15.84 15.75
CA ARG A 222 12.99 -15.15 17.05
C ARG A 222 11.70 -14.38 17.32
N LYS A 223 10.97 -13.98 16.27
CA LYS A 223 9.78 -13.12 16.35
C LYS A 223 10.05 -11.80 17.07
N GLN A 224 11.27 -11.27 16.90
CA GLN A 224 11.75 -10.04 17.52
C GLN A 224 12.37 -9.14 16.46
N ALA A 225 12.25 -7.83 16.67
CA ALA A 225 12.94 -6.85 15.84
C ALA A 225 14.45 -7.02 15.95
N PHE A 226 15.15 -6.74 14.86
CA PHE A 226 16.59 -6.68 14.79
C PHE A 226 17.01 -5.27 14.37
N LYS A 227 17.94 -4.68 15.12
CA LYS A 227 18.62 -3.45 14.76
C LYS A 227 20.12 -3.67 14.88
N GLY A 228 20.88 -3.40 13.81
CA GLY A 228 22.33 -3.55 13.82
C GLY A 228 22.91 -3.85 12.45
N THR A 229 24.12 -4.41 12.42
CA THR A 229 24.83 -4.72 11.19
C THR A 229 24.32 -6.01 10.53
N LEU A 230 24.20 -6.02 9.21
CA LEU A 230 23.91 -7.25 8.47
C LEU A 230 25.09 -8.22 8.58
N ARG A 231 24.79 -9.47 8.93
CA ARG A 231 25.77 -10.55 8.84
C ARG A 231 26.10 -10.83 7.38
N VAL A 232 27.37 -11.14 7.12
CA VAL A 232 27.82 -11.54 5.78
C VAL A 232 27.39 -12.98 5.52
N ASN A 233 26.41 -13.15 4.65
CA ASN A 233 26.02 -14.43 4.07
C ASN A 233 25.44 -14.22 2.66
N VAL A 234 25.24 -15.31 1.92
CA VAL A 234 24.81 -15.26 0.51
C VAL A 234 23.47 -14.54 0.34
N ARG A 235 22.52 -14.75 1.26
CA ARG A 235 21.16 -14.20 1.15
C ARG A 235 21.07 -12.73 1.55
N ASN A 236 21.83 -12.30 2.54
CA ASN A 236 21.96 -10.89 2.90
C ASN A 236 22.72 -10.11 1.81
N ALA A 237 23.76 -10.71 1.21
CA ALA A 237 24.46 -10.11 0.08
C ALA A 237 23.54 -9.94 -1.14
N TYR A 238 22.71 -10.96 -1.43
CA TYR A 238 21.69 -10.87 -2.48
C TYR A 238 20.66 -9.75 -2.21
N LEU A 239 20.20 -9.60 -0.96
CA LEU A 239 19.31 -8.50 -0.58
C LEU A 239 19.98 -7.14 -0.85
N VAL A 240 21.22 -6.96 -0.40
CA VAL A 240 21.99 -5.72 -0.59
C VAL A 240 22.15 -5.40 -2.07
N ASP A 241 22.55 -6.39 -2.88
CA ASP A 241 22.69 -6.25 -4.34
C ASP A 241 21.36 -5.83 -5.00
N ALA A 242 20.27 -6.49 -4.64
CA ALA A 242 18.94 -6.17 -5.14
C ALA A 242 18.48 -4.74 -4.78
N LEU A 243 18.96 -4.18 -3.66
CA LEU A 243 18.65 -2.82 -3.21
C LEU A 243 19.69 -1.78 -3.66
N GLY A 244 20.53 -2.08 -4.64
CA GLY A 244 21.48 -1.12 -5.23
C GLY A 244 22.94 -1.34 -4.83
N GLY A 245 23.26 -2.45 -4.17
CA GLY A 245 24.63 -2.93 -3.96
C GLY A 245 25.43 -2.23 -2.85
N MET A 246 24.95 -1.09 -2.34
CA MET A 246 25.55 -0.44 -1.17
C MET A 246 25.16 -1.17 0.11
N THR A 247 26.17 -1.57 0.89
CA THR A 247 25.95 -2.22 2.19
C THR A 247 25.74 -1.16 3.27
N PRO A 248 24.56 -1.12 3.93
CA PRO A 248 24.30 -0.16 5.00
C PRO A 248 25.11 -0.48 6.26
N SER A 249 25.52 0.55 6.98
CA SER A 249 26.19 0.44 8.29
C SER A 249 25.25 -0.09 9.39
N GLU A 250 23.95 0.20 9.28
CA GLU A 250 22.93 -0.27 10.21
C GLU A 250 21.62 -0.56 9.48
N VAL A 251 20.95 -1.65 9.85
CA VAL A 251 19.61 -2.01 9.36
C VAL A 251 18.64 -2.19 10.51
N LEU A 252 17.37 -2.00 10.22
CA LEU A 252 16.23 -2.30 11.07
C LEU A 252 15.35 -3.34 10.38
N VAL A 253 15.05 -4.44 11.05
CA VAL A 253 14.17 -5.50 10.53
C VAL A 253 13.13 -5.87 11.57
N ILE A 254 11.85 -5.61 11.29
CA ILE A 254 10.73 -5.79 12.23
C ILE A 254 9.76 -6.82 11.66
N PRO A 255 9.57 -7.99 12.31
CA PRO A 255 8.54 -8.94 11.91
C PRO A 255 7.16 -8.45 12.37
N MET A 256 6.19 -8.40 11.44
CA MET A 256 4.79 -8.20 11.76
C MET A 256 4.13 -9.55 12.00
N LEU A 257 3.66 -9.76 13.22
CA LEU A 257 3.06 -11.02 13.63
C LEU A 257 1.54 -11.00 13.42
N CYS A 258 1.01 -12.08 12.85
CA CYS A 258 -0.42 -12.38 12.74
C CYS A 258 -0.63 -13.83 13.22
N GLU A 259 -1.55 -14.06 14.15
CA GLU A 259 -1.76 -15.38 14.79
C GLU A 259 -0.45 -15.99 15.34
N GLY A 260 0.45 -15.13 15.83
CA GLY A 260 1.76 -15.53 16.36
C GLY A 260 2.79 -16.01 15.32
N LYS A 261 2.52 -15.88 14.01
CA LYS A 261 3.46 -16.14 12.91
C LYS A 261 3.86 -14.84 12.23
N ALA A 262 5.09 -14.75 11.74
CA ALA A 262 5.49 -13.61 10.92
C ALA A 262 4.76 -13.68 9.57
N ALA A 263 3.87 -12.73 9.31
CA ALA A 263 3.14 -12.62 8.05
C ALA A 263 3.81 -11.62 7.10
N LEU A 264 4.22 -10.48 7.64
CA LEU A 264 5.00 -9.47 6.92
C LEU A 264 6.31 -9.19 7.66
N ILE A 265 7.30 -8.66 6.96
CA ILE A 265 8.57 -8.21 7.54
C ILE A 265 8.90 -6.84 6.95
N LEU A 266 9.11 -5.85 7.81
CA LEU A 266 9.62 -4.54 7.43
C LEU A 266 11.15 -4.56 7.52
N TYR A 267 11.84 -4.28 6.43
CA TYR A 267 13.27 -3.99 6.38
C TYR A 267 13.47 -2.49 6.18
N GLY A 268 14.45 -1.88 6.82
CA GLY A 268 14.80 -0.49 6.61
C GLY A 268 16.28 -0.19 6.87
N ASP A 269 16.81 0.80 6.16
CA ASP A 269 18.15 1.36 6.33
C ASP A 269 18.17 2.85 5.93
N ASN A 270 19.31 3.52 6.16
CA ASN A 270 19.45 4.95 5.89
C ASN A 270 20.29 5.27 4.65
N LEU A 271 20.48 4.31 3.74
CA LEU A 271 21.16 4.62 2.48
C LEU A 271 20.30 5.55 1.61
N PRO A 272 20.91 6.44 0.81
CA PRO A 272 22.36 6.57 0.58
C PRO A 272 23.11 7.38 1.67
N ASP A 273 22.42 8.05 2.59
CA ASP A 273 23.03 8.91 3.62
C ASP A 273 23.87 8.11 4.65
N ASP A 274 23.52 6.84 4.87
CA ASP A 274 24.17 5.87 5.77
C ASP A 274 24.32 6.34 7.24
N GLY A 275 23.42 7.22 7.68
CA GLY A 275 23.36 7.67 9.07
C GLY A 275 22.81 6.59 10.03
N PRO A 276 23.06 6.71 11.35
CA PRO A 276 22.50 5.78 12.33
C PRO A 276 20.96 5.87 12.36
N ILE A 277 20.30 4.74 12.58
CA ILE A 277 18.84 4.69 12.74
C ILE A 277 18.50 5.22 14.13
N GLY A 278 17.50 6.10 14.22
CA GLY A 278 17.04 6.70 15.47
C GLY A 278 16.34 5.73 16.43
N SER A 279 15.51 6.29 17.31
CA SER A 279 14.60 5.52 18.17
C SER A 279 13.57 4.77 17.32
N THR A 280 13.42 3.47 17.56
CA THR A 280 12.58 2.56 16.76
C THR A 280 11.35 2.05 17.53
N GLU A 281 11.25 2.34 18.81
CA GLU A 281 10.25 1.79 19.72
C GLU A 281 8.82 2.11 19.26
N ALA A 282 8.58 3.34 18.82
CA ALA A 282 7.27 3.76 18.32
C ALA A 282 6.88 3.00 17.03
N LEU A 283 7.83 2.78 16.13
CA LEU A 283 7.62 2.03 14.89
C LEU A 283 7.39 0.54 15.18
N GLU A 284 8.15 -0.05 16.10
CA GLU A 284 7.97 -1.44 16.52
C GLU A 284 6.58 -1.67 17.15
N ILE A 285 6.14 -0.76 18.02
CA ILE A 285 4.79 -0.78 18.58
C ILE A 285 3.74 -0.65 17.47
N PHE A 286 3.94 0.28 16.54
CA PHE A 286 3.04 0.49 15.42
C PHE A 286 2.90 -0.75 14.54
N VAL A 287 4.02 -1.38 14.15
CA VAL A 287 4.03 -2.63 13.37
C VAL A 287 3.35 -3.76 14.15
N GLY A 288 3.54 -3.84 15.47
CA GLY A 288 2.82 -4.79 16.32
C GLY A 288 1.30 -4.57 16.30
N GLN A 289 0.85 -3.32 16.39
CA GLN A 289 -0.60 -2.98 16.30
C GLN A 289 -1.16 -3.25 14.91
N ALA A 290 -0.40 -2.96 13.85
CA ALA A 290 -0.76 -3.26 12.47
C ALA A 290 -1.00 -4.77 12.27
N GLY A 291 -0.15 -5.62 12.86
CA GLY A 291 -0.33 -7.08 12.84
C GLY A 291 -1.64 -7.53 13.52
N LEU A 292 -1.97 -6.97 14.68
CA LEU A 292 -3.23 -7.26 15.39
C LEU A 292 -4.46 -6.78 14.61
N ALA A 293 -4.37 -5.60 14.00
CA ALA A 293 -5.44 -5.05 13.18
C ALA A 293 -5.69 -5.92 11.93
N MET A 294 -4.61 -6.38 11.29
CA MET A 294 -4.67 -7.33 10.18
C MET A 294 -5.28 -8.67 10.60
N GLU A 295 -4.91 -9.21 11.77
CA GLU A 295 -5.49 -10.44 12.32
C GLU A 295 -7.00 -10.31 12.50
N LYS A 296 -7.46 -9.20 13.10
CA LYS A 296 -8.89 -8.91 13.26
C LYS A 296 -9.62 -8.86 11.91
N ALA A 297 -9.08 -8.12 10.94
CA ALA A 297 -9.69 -7.99 9.61
C ALA A 297 -9.80 -9.35 8.89
N LEU A 298 -8.75 -10.18 8.95
CA LEU A 298 -8.74 -11.53 8.38
C LEU A 298 -9.77 -12.45 9.06
N LEU A 299 -9.93 -12.36 10.38
CA LEU A 299 -10.92 -13.12 11.13
C LEU A 299 -12.35 -12.72 10.75
N GLU A 300 -12.63 -11.42 10.65
CA GLU A 300 -13.96 -10.91 10.26
C GLU A 300 -14.35 -11.38 8.86
N ARG A 301 -13.42 -11.33 7.89
CA ARG A 301 -13.63 -11.86 6.53
C ARG A 301 -13.94 -13.36 6.55
N ARG A 302 -13.16 -14.15 7.30
CA ARG A 302 -13.36 -15.60 7.41
C ARG A 302 -14.71 -15.96 8.05
N ILE A 303 -15.15 -15.19 9.03
CA ILE A 303 -16.49 -15.33 9.64
C ILE A 303 -17.58 -14.98 8.62
N ALA A 304 -17.43 -13.90 7.86
CA ALA A 304 -18.38 -13.51 6.82
C ALA A 304 -18.51 -14.59 5.74
N ASP A 305 -17.39 -15.15 5.27
CA ASP A 305 -17.38 -16.21 4.26
C ASP A 305 -18.01 -17.51 4.78
N LEU A 306 -17.72 -17.89 6.03
CA LEU A 306 -18.38 -19.03 6.68
C LEU A 306 -19.89 -18.83 6.79
N LYS A 307 -20.34 -17.63 7.19
CA LYS A 307 -21.77 -17.29 7.24
C LYS A 307 -22.44 -17.37 5.87
N ARG A 308 -21.78 -16.89 4.80
CA ARG A 308 -22.27 -17.02 3.41
C ARG A 308 -22.40 -18.48 3.00
N ARG A 309 -21.41 -19.32 3.33
CA ARG A 309 -21.42 -20.76 3.01
C ARG A 309 -22.50 -21.53 3.77
N ILE A 310 -22.75 -21.18 5.04
CA ILE A 310 -23.83 -21.77 5.85
C ILE A 310 -25.19 -21.32 5.32
N ALA A 311 -25.36 -20.02 5.01
CA ALA A 311 -26.62 -19.48 4.48
C ALA A 311 -26.95 -19.99 3.06
N GLY A 312 -25.94 -20.37 2.27
CA GLY A 312 -26.12 -21.00 0.96
C GLY A 312 -26.31 -22.52 1.00
N GLY A 313 -26.26 -23.16 2.19
CA GLY A 313 -26.18 -24.62 2.36
C GLY A 313 -27.48 -25.36 2.69
N GLU A 314 -28.63 -24.70 2.85
CA GLU A 314 -29.90 -25.38 3.15
C GLU A 314 -31.04 -24.98 2.19
N LYS A 315 -31.37 -25.91 1.28
CA LYS A 315 -32.77 -26.20 0.99
C LYS A 315 -33.00 -27.70 1.23
N PRO A 316 -33.84 -28.08 2.22
CA PRO A 316 -34.37 -29.43 2.28
C PRO A 316 -35.17 -29.68 1.01
N GLN A 317 -34.86 -30.74 0.26
CA GLN A 317 -35.85 -31.29 -0.66
C GLN A 317 -36.97 -31.87 0.20
N GLU A 318 -38.02 -31.08 0.43
CA GLU A 318 -39.34 -31.61 0.74
C GLU A 318 -39.74 -32.50 -0.42
N SER A 319 -39.58 -33.81 -0.24
CA SER A 319 -40.25 -34.82 -1.04
C SER A 319 -41.72 -34.82 -0.65
N GLU A 320 -42.47 -33.80 -1.09
CA GLU A 320 -43.92 -33.87 -1.11
C GLU A 320 -44.36 -34.84 -2.21
N SER A 321 -44.92 -35.94 -1.72
CA SER A 321 -45.85 -36.81 -2.39
C SER A 321 -46.88 -36.06 -3.26
N ARG A 322 -46.96 -36.42 -4.53
CA ARG A 322 -48.22 -36.43 -5.29
C ARG A 322 -48.29 -37.69 -6.13
N GLY A 323 -49.31 -38.50 -5.83
CA GLY A 323 -49.65 -39.70 -6.57
C GLY A 323 -50.37 -39.40 -7.90
N ILE A 324 -51.04 -40.46 -8.38
CA ILE A 324 -51.73 -40.66 -9.67
C ILE A 324 -50.79 -41.31 -10.71
N GLY A 325 -51.06 -42.49 -11.28
CA GLY A 325 -52.25 -43.33 -11.22
C GLY A 325 -52.00 -44.69 -11.90
N GLU A 326 -53.06 -45.48 -11.89
CA GLU A 326 -53.21 -46.85 -12.38
C GLU A 326 -52.57 -47.16 -13.76
N SER A 327 -52.05 -48.37 -13.91
CA SER A 327 -52.32 -49.23 -15.08
C SER A 327 -51.80 -50.63 -14.81
N GLY A 328 -52.71 -51.61 -14.90
CA GLY A 328 -52.40 -53.00 -14.64
C GLY A 328 -51.89 -53.78 -15.85
N ASN A 329 -51.96 -55.10 -15.66
CA ASN A 329 -51.95 -56.19 -16.64
C ASN A 329 -50.62 -56.91 -16.85
N GLY A 330 -50.64 -58.23 -16.60
CA GLY A 330 -49.60 -59.19 -16.99
C GLY A 330 -49.21 -60.15 -15.89
#